data_AF-A0A7S2LUH4-F1
#
_entry.id   AF-A0A7S2LUH4-F1
#
_cell.length_a   1.000
_cell.length_b   1.000
_cell.length_c   1.000
_cell.angle_alpha   90.00
_cell.angle_beta   90.00
_cell.angle_gamma   90.00
#
_symmetry.space_group_name_H-M   'P 1'
#
loop_
_entity.id
_entity.type
_entity.pdbx_description
1 polymer ?
#
loop_
_entity_poly.entity_id
_entity_poly.type
_entity_poly.pdbx_seq_one_letter_code
_entity_poly.pdbx_strand_id
1 'polypeptide(L)'
;IAKTMTYVPPDNMSREEFEETMAENFVKETHYQQYHHCRALAFQADIMRKQGRYEDALSVIDEMKSIYDPQLHSRVLVKEYVTDQCSDLVAASTFWLHHFGRNDEALRLCDQVVETMLPEIESTELLTKLTILTPICRTLTNQTQTSAAKKALE
;
A
#
# COMPACT_ATOMS: atom_id res chain seq x y z
N ILE A 1 29.84 -16.31 -11.79
CA ILE A 1 28.71 -16.64 -10.88
C ILE A 1 28.72 -15.59 -9.79
N ALA A 2 27.79 -14.62 -9.84
CA ALA A 2 27.70 -13.59 -8.80
C ALA A 2 27.25 -14.27 -7.50
N LYS A 3 28.08 -14.18 -6.45
CA LYS A 3 27.65 -14.55 -5.10
C LYS A 3 26.59 -13.54 -4.69
N THR A 4 25.32 -13.96 -4.64
CA THR A 4 24.28 -13.21 -3.93
C THR A 4 24.74 -13.09 -2.49
N MET A 5 25.16 -11.90 -2.07
CA MET A 5 25.37 -11.61 -0.66
C MET A 5 24.00 -11.64 0.01
N THR A 6 23.71 -12.71 0.72
CA THR A 6 22.57 -12.77 1.63
C THR A 6 22.87 -11.82 2.79
N TYR A 7 22.14 -10.73 2.87
CA TYR A 7 22.19 -9.83 4.03
C TYR A 7 21.86 -10.62 5.29
N VAL A 8 22.74 -10.54 6.28
CA VAL A 8 22.54 -11.12 7.62
C VAL A 8 22.20 -9.96 8.55
N PRO A 9 20.99 -9.93 9.13
CA PRO A 9 20.63 -8.90 10.09
C PRO A 9 21.56 -8.89 11.31
N PRO A 10 21.72 -7.72 11.97
CA PRO A 10 22.48 -7.62 13.20
C PRO A 10 21.87 -8.47 14.34
N ASP A 11 22.62 -8.66 15.41
CA ASP A 11 22.14 -9.22 16.69
C ASP A 11 21.51 -10.63 16.64
N ASN A 12 21.87 -11.44 15.64
CA ASN A 12 21.29 -12.76 15.38
C ASN A 12 19.77 -12.76 15.15
N MET A 13 19.21 -11.61 14.79
CA MET A 13 17.80 -11.51 14.45
C MET A 13 17.51 -12.23 13.14
N SER A 14 16.33 -12.82 13.04
CA SER A 14 15.78 -13.18 11.74
C SER A 14 15.55 -11.92 10.90
N ARG A 15 15.47 -12.10 9.58
CA ARG A 15 15.17 -10.98 8.67
C ARG A 15 13.81 -10.35 8.98
N GLU A 16 12.83 -11.17 9.34
CA GLU A 16 11.48 -10.72 9.66
C GLU A 16 11.49 -9.85 10.92
N GLU A 17 12.11 -10.32 12.01
CA GLU A 17 12.23 -9.56 13.27
C GLU A 17 12.97 -8.23 13.06
N PHE A 18 13.99 -8.21 12.20
CA PHE A 18 14.74 -7.00 11.89
C PHE A 18 13.91 -5.98 11.09
N GLU A 19 13.18 -6.45 10.07
CA GLU A 19 12.31 -5.58 9.27
C GLU A 19 11.15 -5.02 10.12
N GLU A 20 10.58 -5.82 11.03
CA GLU A 20 9.58 -5.36 12.01
C GLU A 20 10.13 -4.29 12.95
N THR A 21 11.26 -4.57 13.59
CA THR A 21 11.90 -3.63 14.53
C THR A 21 12.25 -2.31 13.82
N MET A 22 12.73 -2.39 12.57
CA MET A 22 13.00 -1.20 11.77
C MET A 22 11.72 -0.40 11.49
N ALA A 23 10.62 -1.06 11.13
CA ALA A 23 9.36 -0.39 10.87
C ALA A 23 8.79 0.29 12.13
N GLU A 24 8.82 -0.41 13.27
CA GLU A 24 8.36 0.13 14.56
C GLU A 24 9.15 1.36 14.99
N ASN A 25 10.48 1.29 14.90
CA ASN A 25 11.34 2.43 15.21
C ASN A 25 11.06 3.61 14.27
N PHE A 26 10.89 3.35 12.97
CA PHE A 26 10.60 4.40 12.00
C PHE A 26 9.27 5.11 12.29
N VAL A 27 8.21 4.37 12.64
CA VAL A 27 6.92 4.94 13.03
C VAL A 27 7.06 5.80 14.28
N LYS A 28 7.79 5.31 15.29
CA LYS A 28 8.02 6.02 16.56
C LYS A 28 8.79 7.33 16.37
N GLU A 29 9.85 7.31 15.57
CA GLU A 29 10.73 8.47 15.35
C GLU A 29 10.06 9.57 14.52
N THR A 30 9.10 9.21 13.67
CA THR A 30 8.47 10.13 12.71
C THR A 30 7.13 10.70 13.16
N HIS A 31 6.61 10.31 14.33
CA HIS A 31 5.25 10.63 14.79
C HIS A 31 4.89 12.14 14.77
N TYR A 32 5.87 13.03 14.92
CA TYR A 32 5.65 14.48 14.88
C TYR A 32 5.76 15.12 13.48
N GLN A 33 6.11 14.35 12.45
CA GLN A 33 6.30 14.83 11.08
C GLN A 33 5.39 14.07 10.12
N GLN A 34 4.22 14.66 9.84
CA GLN A 34 3.09 13.97 9.19
C GLN A 34 3.45 13.14 7.95
N TYR A 35 4.18 13.70 6.97
CA TYR A 35 4.50 12.95 5.75
C TYR A 35 5.54 11.83 5.98
N HIS A 36 6.53 12.04 6.86
CA HIS A 36 7.45 10.97 7.25
C HIS A 36 6.71 9.87 8.01
N HIS A 37 5.72 10.25 8.84
CA HIS A 37 4.89 9.30 9.56
C HIS A 37 4.02 8.47 8.62
N CYS A 38 3.38 9.09 7.62
CA CYS A 38 2.64 8.37 6.59
C CYS A 38 3.53 7.35 5.87
N ARG A 39 4.75 7.75 5.50
CA ARG A 39 5.75 6.86 4.89
C ARG A 39 6.11 5.70 5.80
N ALA A 40 6.29 5.94 7.10
CA ALA A 40 6.63 4.91 8.07
C ALA A 40 5.50 3.90 8.25
N LEU A 41 4.25 4.37 8.34
CA LEU A 41 3.06 3.50 8.40
C LEU A 41 2.91 2.67 7.12
N ALA A 42 3.12 3.27 5.93
CA ALA A 42 3.12 2.53 4.67
C ALA A 42 4.20 1.43 4.65
N PHE A 43 5.39 1.72 5.18
CA PHE A 43 6.47 0.74 5.29
C PHE A 43 6.08 -0.40 6.23
N GLN A 44 5.53 -0.09 7.41
CA GLN A 44 5.08 -1.07 8.39
C GLN A 44 3.99 -1.99 7.83
N ALA A 45 2.99 -1.44 7.15
CA ALA A 45 1.94 -2.22 6.51
C ALA A 45 2.50 -3.11 5.38
N ASP A 46 3.51 -2.68 4.63
CA ASP A 46 4.17 -3.52 3.62
C ASP A 46 4.94 -4.70 4.25
N ILE A 47 5.58 -4.51 5.41
CA ILE A 47 6.22 -5.60 6.16
C ILE A 47 5.18 -6.61 6.63
N MET A 48 4.10 -6.15 7.28
CA MET A 48 3.00 -7.02 7.72
C MET A 48 2.41 -7.83 6.55
N ARG A 49 2.18 -7.17 5.41
CA ARG A 49 1.71 -7.82 4.19
C ARG A 49 2.68 -8.90 3.69
N LYS A 50 3.99 -8.65 3.68
CA LYS A 50 5.01 -9.64 3.27
C LYS A 50 5.02 -10.89 4.14
N GLN A 51 4.60 -10.75 5.40
CA GLN A 51 4.43 -11.85 6.36
C GLN A 51 3.04 -12.51 6.29
N GLY A 52 2.16 -12.07 5.37
CA GLY A 52 0.80 -12.58 5.23
C GLY A 52 -0.21 -12.03 6.25
N ARG A 53 0.18 -11.04 7.05
CA ARG A 53 -0.68 -10.38 8.07
C ARG A 53 -1.51 -9.27 7.43
N TYR A 54 -2.40 -9.63 6.51
CA TYR A 54 -3.15 -8.67 5.69
C TYR A 54 -4.14 -7.81 6.48
N GLU A 55 -4.84 -8.36 7.47
CA GLU A 55 -5.79 -7.58 8.29
C GLU A 55 -5.07 -6.55 9.19
N ASP A 56 -3.90 -6.91 9.73
CA ASP A 56 -3.04 -5.96 10.46
C ASP A 56 -2.55 -4.85 9.53
N ALA A 57 -2.10 -5.23 8.32
CA ALA A 57 -1.68 -4.26 7.30
C ALA A 57 -2.81 -3.31 6.91
N LEU A 58 -4.03 -3.81 6.74
CA LEU A 58 -5.21 -2.98 6.44
C LEU A 58 -5.50 -2.00 7.59
N SER A 59 -5.37 -2.45 8.85
CA SER A 59 -5.55 -1.58 10.02
C SER A 59 -4.54 -0.44 10.05
N VAL A 60 -3.27 -0.71 9.75
CA VAL A 60 -2.21 0.31 9.65
C VAL A 60 -2.45 1.25 8.46
N ILE A 61 -2.97 0.74 7.34
CA ILE A 61 -3.36 1.56 6.19
C ILE A 61 -4.49 2.52 6.55
N ASP A 62 -5.47 2.10 7.34
CA ASP A 62 -6.55 2.98 7.79
C ASP A 62 -6.04 4.07 8.74
N GLU A 63 -5.10 3.75 9.63
CA GLU A 63 -4.41 4.75 10.45
C GLU A 63 -3.66 5.75 9.56
N MET A 64 -2.87 5.26 8.60
CA MET A 64 -2.16 6.11 7.65
C MET A 64 -3.11 7.03 6.87
N LYS A 65 -4.23 6.51 6.37
CA LYS A 65 -5.25 7.28 5.63
C LYS A 65 -5.91 8.36 6.47
N SER A 66 -5.91 8.25 7.80
CA SER A 66 -6.43 9.30 8.67
C SER A 66 -5.53 10.55 8.74
N ILE A 67 -4.27 10.42 8.34
CA ILE A 67 -3.25 11.48 8.34
C ILE A 67 -2.91 11.90 6.91
N TYR A 68 -2.91 10.94 5.97
CA TYR A 68 -2.43 11.13 4.62
C TYR A 68 -3.43 11.92 3.75
N ASP A 69 -3.04 13.14 3.39
CA ASP A 69 -3.68 13.95 2.35
C ASP A 69 -2.84 13.91 1.05
N PRO A 70 -3.33 13.33 -0.05
CA PRO A 70 -2.60 13.25 -1.32
C PRO A 70 -2.17 14.61 -1.89
N GLN A 71 -3.01 15.64 -1.77
CA GLN A 71 -2.73 16.97 -2.32
C GLN A 71 -1.57 17.65 -1.59
N LEU A 72 -1.44 17.39 -0.29
CA LEU A 72 -0.39 17.96 0.55
C LEU A 72 0.88 17.10 0.55
N HIS A 73 0.73 15.77 0.53
CA HIS A 73 1.82 14.87 0.84
C HIS A 73 2.45 14.20 -0.38
N SER A 74 1.71 13.91 -1.45
CA SER A 74 2.22 13.10 -2.58
C SER A 74 3.51 13.68 -3.17
N ARG A 75 3.49 14.97 -3.54
CA ARG A 75 4.66 15.66 -4.10
C ARG A 75 5.87 15.68 -3.15
N VAL A 76 5.65 15.83 -1.85
CA VAL A 76 6.74 15.83 -0.86
C VAL A 76 7.30 14.42 -0.68
N LEU A 77 6.45 13.41 -0.62
CA LEU A 77 6.85 12.01 -0.54
C LEU A 77 7.68 11.58 -1.76
N VAL A 78 7.24 11.93 -2.97
CA VAL A 78 8.00 11.68 -4.20
C VAL A 78 9.35 12.41 -4.15
N LYS A 79 9.38 13.66 -3.69
CA LYS A 79 10.63 14.42 -3.59
C LYS A 79 11.64 13.81 -2.63
N GLU A 80 11.20 13.34 -1.46
CA GLU A 80 12.11 12.83 -0.41
C GLU A 80 12.40 11.32 -0.53
N TYR A 81 11.44 10.54 -1.04
CA TYR A 81 11.51 9.07 -1.10
C TYR A 81 11.42 8.49 -2.51
N VAL A 82 11.39 9.32 -3.55
CA VAL A 82 11.29 8.95 -4.99
C VAL A 82 9.93 8.33 -5.38
N THR A 83 9.10 7.93 -4.42
CA THR A 83 7.75 7.41 -4.66
C THR A 83 6.79 7.79 -3.54
N ASP A 84 5.51 7.91 -3.90
CA ASP A 84 4.41 7.95 -2.96
C ASP A 84 3.91 6.54 -2.63
N GLN A 85 4.63 5.87 -1.72
CA GLN A 85 4.26 4.53 -1.28
C GLN A 85 2.94 4.50 -0.50
N CYS A 86 2.43 5.64 -0.02
CA CYS A 86 1.11 5.67 0.62
C CYS A 86 0.04 5.38 -0.43
N SER A 87 0.05 6.11 -1.56
CA SER A 87 -0.84 5.87 -2.69
C SER A 87 -0.70 4.46 -3.27
N ASP A 88 0.55 3.99 -3.46
CA ASP A 88 0.81 2.63 -3.98
C ASP A 88 0.16 1.56 -3.10
N LEU A 89 0.30 1.68 -1.77
CA LEU A 89 -0.18 0.69 -0.83
C LEU A 89 -1.70 0.73 -0.67
N VAL A 90 -2.30 1.93 -0.66
CA VAL A 90 -3.76 2.07 -0.66
C VAL A 90 -4.34 1.44 -1.93
N ALA A 91 -3.76 1.72 -3.10
CA ALA A 91 -4.20 1.10 -4.35
C ALA A 91 -4.07 -0.43 -4.32
N ALA A 92 -2.94 -0.96 -3.83
CA ALA A 92 -2.72 -2.40 -3.69
C ALA A 92 -3.73 -3.06 -2.73
N SER A 93 -4.13 -2.36 -1.67
CA SER A 93 -5.07 -2.89 -0.67
C SER A 93 -6.48 -3.15 -1.21
N THR A 94 -6.88 -2.48 -2.32
CA THR A 94 -8.15 -2.79 -3.03
C THR A 94 -8.22 -4.27 -3.44
N PHE A 95 -7.09 -4.81 -3.90
CA PHE A 95 -6.99 -6.20 -4.31
C PHE A 95 -7.07 -7.16 -3.13
N TRP A 96 -6.50 -6.79 -1.97
CA TRP A 96 -6.55 -7.61 -0.76
C TRP A 96 -7.98 -7.66 -0.21
N LEU A 97 -8.64 -6.50 -0.10
CA LEU A 97 -10.03 -6.41 0.32
C LEU A 97 -10.94 -7.29 -0.56
N HIS A 98 -10.79 -7.22 -1.88
CA HIS A 98 -11.52 -8.10 -2.79
C HIS A 98 -11.19 -9.58 -2.53
N HIS A 99 -9.92 -9.93 -2.33
CA HIS A 99 -9.53 -11.32 -2.08
C HIS A 99 -10.21 -11.91 -0.83
N PHE A 100 -10.44 -11.08 0.20
CA PHE A 100 -11.17 -11.46 1.42
C PHE A 100 -12.69 -11.30 1.31
N GLY A 101 -13.23 -11.04 0.12
CA GLY A 101 -14.67 -10.89 -0.11
C GLY A 101 -15.26 -9.57 0.39
N ARG A 102 -14.43 -8.62 0.83
CA ARG A 102 -14.83 -7.25 1.24
C ARG A 102 -15.04 -6.37 -0.01
N ASN A 103 -15.92 -6.83 -0.89
CA ASN A 103 -16.09 -6.34 -2.26
C ASN A 103 -16.54 -4.87 -2.32
N ASP A 104 -17.54 -4.49 -1.53
CA ASP A 104 -18.06 -3.11 -1.53
C ASP A 104 -17.02 -2.12 -1.01
N GLU A 105 -16.19 -2.55 -0.06
CA GLU A 105 -15.11 -1.74 0.47
C GLU A 105 -13.96 -1.59 -0.53
N ALA A 106 -13.61 -2.68 -1.22
CA ALA A 106 -12.64 -2.65 -2.30
C ALA A 106 -13.07 -1.68 -3.42
N LEU A 107 -14.36 -1.68 -3.80
CA LEU A 107 -14.91 -0.78 -4.81
C LEU A 107 -14.87 0.68 -4.38
N ARG A 108 -15.35 1.00 -3.16
CA ARG A 108 -15.24 2.37 -2.62
C ARG A 108 -13.80 2.86 -2.58
N LEU A 109 -12.87 1.97 -2.25
CA LEU A 109 -11.45 2.33 -2.21
C LEU A 109 -10.88 2.52 -3.62
N CYS A 110 -11.31 1.75 -4.62
CA CYS A 110 -10.98 2.02 -6.03
C CYS A 110 -11.43 3.43 -6.44
N ASP A 111 -12.67 3.80 -6.13
CA ASP A 111 -13.21 5.13 -6.45
C ASP A 111 -12.38 6.22 -5.77
N GLN A 112 -12.12 6.07 -4.46
CA GLN A 112 -11.27 7.01 -3.71
C GLN A 112 -9.89 7.19 -4.36
N VAL A 113 -9.21 6.11 -4.75
CA VAL A 113 -7.88 6.21 -5.36
C VAL A 113 -7.94 6.95 -6.71
N VAL A 114 -8.94 6.67 -7.54
CA VAL A 114 -9.12 7.34 -8.84
C VAL A 114 -9.46 8.81 -8.67
N GLU A 115 -10.27 9.16 -7.68
CA GLU A 115 -10.75 10.53 -7.47
C GLU A 115 -9.75 11.42 -6.73
N THR A 116 -8.97 10.87 -5.78
CA THR A 116 -8.16 11.70 -4.87
C THR A 116 -6.66 11.48 -4.95
N MET A 117 -6.17 10.32 -5.42
CA MET A 117 -4.72 10.01 -5.43
C MET A 117 -4.14 10.05 -6.83
N LEU A 118 -4.80 9.42 -7.79
CA LEU A 118 -4.35 9.36 -9.19
C LEU A 118 -4.16 10.75 -9.83
N PRO A 119 -5.00 11.77 -9.57
CA PRO A 119 -4.81 13.12 -10.11
C PRO A 119 -3.54 13.81 -9.63
N GLU A 120 -3.05 13.48 -8.44
CA GLU A 120 -1.87 14.10 -7.83
C GLU A 120 -0.55 13.55 -8.37
N ILE A 121 -0.61 12.53 -9.23
CA ILE A 121 0.56 11.91 -9.85
C ILE A 121 0.84 12.57 -11.18
N GLU A 122 2.05 13.11 -11.30
CA GLU A 122 2.50 13.80 -12.49
C GLU A 122 2.36 12.93 -13.75
N SER A 123 1.94 13.54 -14.86
CA SER A 123 1.70 12.81 -16.12
C SER A 123 2.92 12.06 -16.66
N THR A 124 4.12 12.50 -16.29
CA THR A 124 5.40 11.89 -16.65
C THR A 124 5.77 10.67 -15.78
N GLU A 125 5.11 10.47 -14.64
CA GLU A 125 5.36 9.36 -13.72
C GLU A 125 4.60 8.09 -14.09
N LEU A 126 4.87 7.60 -15.31
CA LEU A 126 4.15 6.46 -15.89
C LEU A 126 4.25 5.19 -15.04
N LEU A 127 5.41 4.93 -14.41
CA LEU A 127 5.60 3.75 -13.57
C LEU A 127 4.74 3.79 -12.30
N THR A 128 4.66 4.94 -11.64
CA THR A 128 3.79 5.14 -10.46
C THR A 128 2.33 4.95 -10.84
N LYS A 129 1.88 5.57 -11.95
CA LYS A 129 0.52 5.38 -12.46
C LYS A 129 0.22 3.92 -12.77
N LEU A 130 1.14 3.20 -13.40
CA LEU A 130 0.96 1.76 -13.68
C LEU A 130 0.85 0.94 -12.39
N THR A 131 1.65 1.27 -11.38
CA THR A 131 1.65 0.59 -10.07
C THR A 131 0.31 0.74 -9.37
N ILE A 132 -0.31 1.92 -9.44
CA ILE A 132 -1.62 2.21 -8.85
C ILE A 132 -2.78 1.68 -9.69
N LEU A 133 -2.73 1.82 -11.02
CA LEU A 133 -3.84 1.40 -11.89
C LEU A 133 -3.96 -0.12 -11.99
N THR A 134 -2.85 -0.86 -11.89
CA THR A 134 -2.85 -2.33 -11.99
C THR A 134 -3.78 -3.00 -10.97
N PRO A 135 -3.66 -2.77 -9.65
CA PRO A 135 -4.56 -3.37 -8.67
C PRO A 135 -6.01 -2.91 -8.84
N ILE A 136 -6.26 -1.65 -9.20
CA ILE A 136 -7.62 -1.13 -9.46
C ILE A 136 -8.28 -1.89 -10.61
N CYS A 137 -7.61 -1.94 -11.78
CA CYS A 137 -8.13 -2.64 -12.95
C CYS A 137 -8.38 -4.13 -12.65
N ARG A 138 -7.51 -4.78 -11.89
CA ARG A 138 -7.66 -6.18 -11.49
C ARG A 138 -8.87 -6.39 -10.57
N THR A 139 -9.04 -5.53 -9.57
CA THR A 139 -10.18 -5.55 -8.66
C THR A 139 -11.50 -5.38 -9.42
N LEU A 140 -11.60 -4.36 -10.28
CA LEU A 140 -12.80 -4.11 -11.09
C LEU A 140 -13.13 -5.26 -12.05
N THR A 141 -12.11 -5.80 -12.72
CA THR A 141 -12.29 -6.95 -13.62
C THR A 141 -12.82 -8.17 -12.86
N ASN A 142 -12.26 -8.48 -11.69
CA ASN A 142 -12.71 -9.61 -10.88
C ASN A 142 -14.15 -9.43 -10.35
N GLN A 143 -14.56 -8.20 -10.03
CA GLN A 143 -15.94 -7.92 -9.64
C GLN A 143 -16.93 -8.21 -10.77
N THR A 144 -16.63 -7.75 -11.99
CA THR A 144 -17.51 -8.02 -13.14
C THR A 144 -17.68 -9.52 -13.38
N GLN A 145 -16.60 -10.29 -13.29
CA GLN A 145 -16.65 -11.76 -13.44
C GLN A 145 -17.46 -12.42 -12.32
N THR A 146 -17.27 -11.99 -11.06
CA THR A 146 -18.01 -12.52 -9.91
C THR A 146 -19.51 -12.26 -10.05
N SER A 147 -19.89 -11.05 -10.49
CA SER A 147 -21.30 -10.70 -10.73
C SER A 147 -21.93 -11.54 -11.85
N ALA A 148 -21.19 -11.76 -12.94
CA ALA A 148 -21.66 -12.56 -14.07
C ALA A 148 -21.82 -14.04 -13.69
N ALA A 149 -20.85 -14.60 -12.94
CA ALA A 149 -20.93 -15.97 -12.45
C ALA A 149 -22.12 -16.17 -11.50
N LYS A 150 -22.36 -15.23 -10.58
CA LYS A 150 -23.53 -15.26 -9.69
C LYS A 150 -24.84 -15.27 -10.48
N LYS A 151 -24.97 -14.39 -11.46
CA LYS A 151 -26.17 -14.30 -12.32
C LYS A 151 -26.40 -15.57 -13.14
N ALA A 152 -25.35 -16.28 -13.53
CA ALA A 152 -25.47 -17.54 -14.27
C ALA A 152 -25.91 -18.74 -13.41
N LEU A 153 -25.88 -18.59 -12.08
CA LEU A 153 -26.29 -19.62 -11.11
C LEU A 153 -27.71 -19.41 -10.55
N GLU A 154 -28.37 -18.31 -10.90
CA GLU A 154 -29.77 -17.98 -10.58
C GLU A 154 -30.71 -18.40 -11.72
#